data_AF-A0A972ZX96-F1
#
_entry.id   AF-A0A972ZX96-F1
#
_cell.length_a   1.000
_cell.length_b   1.000
_cell.length_c   1.000
_cell.angle_alpha   90.00
_cell.angle_beta   90.00
_cell.angle_gamma   90.00
#
_symmetry.space_group_name_H-M   'P 1'
#
loop_
_entity.id
_entity.type
_entity.pdbx_description
1 polymer ?
#
loop_
_entity_poly.entity_id
_entity_poly.type
_entity_poly.pdbx_seq_one_letter_code
_entity_poly.pdbx_strand_id
1 'polypeptide(L)'
;MTCITGIPAIVTLGEKVDVLYYSGLVVWLVLVAGYVKLSGEEKLQKKRVHLRTEWGKATDRKRDFEDIEGFHISTSDAKDGTCLDDQTWMDMNKDQLYTVIARTFTSPGQSMLYKILR
;
A
#
# COMPACT_ATOMS: atom_id res chain seq x y z
N MET A 1 -38.98 12.56 -17.94
CA MET A 1 -39.96 12.13 -16.91
C MET A 1 -40.33 10.65 -17.12
N THR A 2 -39.37 9.72 -17.03
CA THR A 2 -39.60 8.28 -17.33
C THR A 2 -39.13 7.32 -16.21
N CYS A 3 -38.58 7.83 -15.10
CA CYS A 3 -38.10 6.96 -14.00
C CYS A 3 -39.18 6.52 -13.00
N ILE A 4 -40.33 7.21 -12.93
CA ILE A 4 -41.34 6.94 -11.87
C ILE A 4 -42.24 5.74 -12.22
N THR A 5 -42.32 5.34 -13.50
CA THR A 5 -43.16 4.22 -13.94
C THR A 5 -42.52 2.84 -13.80
N GLY A 6 -41.20 2.76 -13.60
CA GLY A 6 -40.49 1.47 -13.47
C GLY A 6 -40.67 0.80 -12.10
N ILE A 7 -40.76 1.59 -11.03
CA ILE A 7 -40.92 1.09 -9.66
C ILE A 7 -42.24 0.33 -9.46
N PRO A 8 -43.42 0.85 -9.90
CA PRO A 8 -44.67 0.10 -9.75
C PRO A 8 -44.73 -1.15 -10.64
N ALA A 9 -44.04 -1.18 -11.78
CA ALA A 9 -43.98 -2.36 -12.64
C ALA A 9 -43.22 -3.53 -11.97
N ILE A 10 -42.16 -3.23 -11.21
CA ILE A 10 -41.40 -4.24 -10.45
C ILE A 10 -42.23 -4.80 -9.28
N VAL A 11 -42.97 -3.93 -8.60
CA VAL A 11 -43.82 -4.32 -7.46
C VAL A 11 -45.03 -5.13 -7.92
N THR A 12 -45.68 -4.73 -9.02
CA THR A 12 -46.85 -5.46 -9.56
C THR A 12 -46.48 -6.78 -10.22
N LEU A 13 -45.26 -6.93 -10.77
CA LEU A 13 -44.78 -8.24 -11.23
C LEU A 13 -44.53 -9.22 -10.06
N GLY A 14 -44.15 -8.71 -8.88
CA GLY A 14 -43.87 -9.51 -7.69
C GLY A 14 -45.10 -10.14 -7.03
N GLU A 15 -46.31 -9.67 -7.36
CA GLU A 15 -47.57 -10.15 -6.78
C GLU A 15 -48.11 -11.42 -7.46
N LYS A 16 -47.67 -11.71 -8.69
CA LYS A 16 -48.06 -12.89 -9.48
C LYS A 16 -46.97 -13.96 -9.61
N VAL A 17 -45.84 -13.77 -8.96
CA VAL A 17 -44.67 -14.64 -9.13
C VAL A 17 -44.46 -15.44 -7.85
N ASP A 18 -44.60 -16.76 -7.99
CA ASP A 18 -44.59 -17.78 -6.94
C ASP A 18 -43.41 -17.69 -5.95
N VAL A 19 -43.60 -18.29 -4.77
CA VAL A 19 -42.59 -18.49 -3.71
C VAL A 19 -41.25 -19.03 -4.24
N LEU A 20 -41.27 -19.75 -5.36
CA LEU A 20 -40.12 -20.23 -6.12
C LEU A 20 -39.16 -19.14 -6.61
N TYR A 21 -39.64 -17.94 -6.93
CA TYR A 21 -38.78 -16.86 -7.42
C TYR A 21 -37.96 -16.22 -6.29
N TYR A 22 -38.60 -15.99 -5.14
CA TYR A 22 -37.92 -15.45 -3.97
C TYR A 22 -36.90 -16.45 -3.40
N SER A 23 -37.20 -17.75 -3.42
CA SER A 23 -36.22 -18.77 -3.02
C SER A 23 -35.04 -18.85 -3.99
N GLY A 24 -35.28 -18.71 -5.30
CA GLY A 24 -34.22 -18.64 -6.31
C GLY A 24 -33.27 -17.45 -6.12
N LEU A 25 -33.80 -16.27 -5.76
CA LEU A 25 -32.99 -15.07 -5.49
C LEU A 25 -32.09 -15.25 -4.27
N VAL A 26 -32.61 -15.86 -3.20
CA VAL A 26 -31.83 -16.17 -2.00
C VAL A 26 -30.72 -17.17 -2.30
N VAL A 27 -31.02 -18.24 -3.06
CA VAL A 27 -30.01 -19.23 -3.48
C VAL A 27 -28.93 -18.56 -4.34
N TRP A 28 -29.32 -17.68 -5.27
CA TRP A 28 -28.38 -16.94 -6.10
C TRP A 28 -27.46 -16.02 -5.28
N LEU A 29 -28.01 -15.28 -4.31
CA LEU A 29 -27.20 -14.43 -3.41
C LEU A 29 -26.19 -15.24 -2.60
N VAL A 30 -26.58 -16.42 -2.10
CA VAL A 30 -25.68 -17.31 -1.35
C VAL A 30 -24.55 -17.83 -2.24
N LEU A 31 -24.86 -18.22 -3.48
CA LEU A 31 -23.84 -18.68 -4.45
C LEU A 31 -22.85 -17.57 -4.80
N VAL A 32 -23.33 -16.34 -5.01
CA VAL A 32 -22.47 -15.17 -5.29
C VAL A 32 -21.57 -14.87 -4.08
N ALA A 33 -22.11 -14.86 -2.87
CA ALA A 33 -21.33 -14.62 -1.66
C ALA A 33 -20.25 -15.71 -1.45
N GLY A 34 -20.58 -16.98 -1.70
CA GLY A 34 -19.62 -18.09 -1.68
C GLY A 34 -18.49 -17.92 -2.69
N TYR A 35 -18.83 -17.55 -3.93
CA TYR A 35 -17.86 -17.32 -5.01
C TYR A 35 -16.89 -16.17 -4.69
N VAL A 36 -17.39 -15.04 -4.16
CA VAL A 36 -16.56 -13.89 -3.78
C VAL A 36 -15.59 -14.24 -2.65
N LYS A 37 -16.04 -15.00 -1.64
CA LYS A 37 -15.20 -15.41 -0.51
C LYS A 37 -14.04 -16.31 -0.95
N LEU A 38 -14.30 -17.25 -1.86
CA LEU A 38 -13.27 -18.12 -2.44
C LEU A 38 -12.26 -17.35 -3.31
N SER A 39 -12.71 -16.36 -4.06
CA SER A 39 -11.84 -15.58 -4.97
C SER A 39 -11.02 -14.48 -4.27
N GLY A 40 -11.35 -14.12 -3.03
CA GLY A 40 -10.71 -13.00 -2.31
C GLY A 40 -9.29 -13.29 -1.83
N GLU A 41 -8.97 -14.55 -1.53
CA GLU A 41 -7.75 -14.90 -0.80
C GLU A 41 -6.48 -14.82 -1.67
N GLU A 42 -6.61 -14.99 -2.98
CA GLU A 42 -5.45 -15.01 -3.87
C GLU A 42 -4.72 -13.67 -3.96
N LYS A 43 -5.47 -12.55 -3.89
CA LYS A 43 -4.91 -11.21 -4.07
C LYS A 43 -4.02 -10.82 -2.90
N LEU A 44 -4.40 -11.22 -1.70
CA LEU A 44 -3.63 -10.94 -0.48
C LEU A 44 -2.37 -11.81 -0.41
N GLN A 45 -2.47 -13.09 -0.82
CA GLN A 45 -1.31 -13.98 -0.85
C GLN A 45 -0.29 -13.52 -1.89
N LYS A 46 -0.73 -13.14 -3.09
CA LYS A 46 0.18 -12.62 -4.14
C LYS A 46 0.93 -11.37 -3.67
N LYS A 47 0.27 -10.44 -2.96
CA LYS A 47 0.95 -9.26 -2.38
C LYS A 47 1.95 -9.64 -1.29
N ARG A 48 1.61 -10.59 -0.41
CA ARG A 48 2.52 -11.06 0.66
C ARG A 48 3.75 -11.77 0.08
N VAL A 49 3.55 -12.63 -0.91
CA VAL A 49 4.63 -13.32 -1.62
C VAL A 49 5.50 -12.31 -2.36
N HIS A 50 4.90 -11.38 -3.11
CA HIS A 50 5.64 -10.33 -3.80
C HIS A 50 6.48 -9.48 -2.83
N LEU A 51 5.89 -9.01 -1.73
CA LEU A 51 6.62 -8.27 -0.69
C LEU A 51 7.76 -9.10 -0.10
N ARG A 52 7.58 -10.40 0.13
CA ARG A 52 8.61 -11.30 0.67
C ARG A 52 9.73 -11.56 -0.34
N THR A 53 9.40 -11.73 -1.61
CA THR A 53 10.36 -11.94 -2.69
C THR A 53 11.19 -10.70 -2.96
N GLU A 54 10.58 -9.51 -2.88
CA GLU A 54 11.27 -8.23 -3.04
C GLU A 54 11.93 -7.73 -1.76
N TRP A 55 11.63 -8.34 -0.61
CA TRP A 55 12.21 -7.95 0.68
C TRP A 55 13.72 -8.21 0.69
N GLY A 56 14.51 -7.14 0.76
CA GLY A 56 15.97 -7.22 0.90
C GLY A 56 16.72 -7.23 -0.44
N LYS A 57 16.00 -7.16 -1.57
CA LYS A 57 16.63 -6.88 -2.86
C LYS A 57 17.00 -5.40 -2.96
N ALA A 58 18.12 -5.12 -3.62
CA ALA A 58 18.51 -3.76 -3.92
C ALA A 58 17.46 -3.13 -4.86
N THR A 59 16.88 -2.01 -4.45
CA THR A 59 16.02 -1.21 -5.31
C THR A 59 16.92 -0.36 -6.20
N ASP A 60 16.78 -0.49 -7.52
CA ASP A 60 17.49 0.31 -8.54
C ASP A 60 16.89 1.72 -8.67
N ARG A 61 16.87 2.47 -7.56
CA ARG A 61 16.46 3.87 -7.53
C ARG A 61 17.71 4.72 -7.45
N LYS A 62 17.96 5.53 -8.48
CA LYS A 62 18.91 6.65 -8.39
C LYS A 62 18.45 7.57 -7.27
N ARG A 63 19.29 7.72 -6.26
CA ARG A 63 19.12 8.67 -5.15
C ARG A 63 20.22 9.69 -5.26
N ASP A 64 19.86 10.94 -5.09
CA ASP A 64 20.81 12.02 -4.91
C ASP A 64 21.03 12.18 -3.41
N PHE A 65 22.23 11.83 -2.95
CA PHE A 65 22.57 11.94 -1.54
C PHE A 65 22.79 13.40 -1.12
N GLU A 66 23.17 14.26 -2.07
CA GLU A 66 23.39 15.68 -1.85
C GLU A 66 22.06 16.38 -1.51
N ASP A 67 20.99 16.01 -2.22
CA ASP A 67 19.63 16.50 -1.93
C ASP A 67 19.12 16.03 -0.55
N ILE A 68 19.39 14.77 -0.18
CA ILE A 68 18.95 14.19 1.09
C ILE A 68 19.68 14.85 2.25
N GLU A 69 20.98 15.03 2.11
CA GLU A 69 21.82 15.72 3.09
C GLU A 69 21.43 17.20 3.22
N GLY A 70 21.24 17.91 2.10
CA GLY A 70 20.79 19.30 2.10
C GLY A 70 19.44 19.46 2.79
N PHE A 71 18.49 18.56 2.53
CA PHE A 71 17.21 18.54 3.22
C PHE A 71 17.36 18.23 4.72
N HIS A 72 18.20 17.27 5.09
CA HIS A 72 18.48 16.96 6.50
C HIS A 72 19.06 18.18 7.22
N ILE A 73 20.10 18.82 6.69
CA ILE A 73 20.72 20.02 7.28
C ILE A 73 19.68 21.14 7.46
N SER A 74 18.79 21.33 6.49
CA SER A 74 17.75 22.36 6.56
C SER A 74 16.66 22.08 7.60
N THR A 75 16.48 20.82 8.01
CA THR A 75 15.42 20.39 8.95
C THR A 75 15.95 19.91 10.30
N SER A 76 17.25 19.67 10.44
CA SER A 76 17.89 19.25 11.68
C SER A 76 18.14 20.45 12.58
N ASP A 77 17.51 20.47 13.75
CA ASP A 77 17.97 21.32 14.85
C ASP A 77 19.38 20.85 15.25
N ALA A 78 20.36 21.76 15.19
CA ALA A 78 21.79 21.51 15.39
C ALA A 78 22.21 21.03 16.81
N LYS A 79 21.28 20.45 17.58
CA LYS A 79 21.44 20.12 18.99
C LYS A 79 21.66 18.64 19.30
N ASP A 80 21.55 17.74 18.32
CA ASP A 80 21.83 16.31 18.54
C ASP A 80 23.35 16.05 18.47
N GLY A 81 23.98 15.94 19.63
CA GLY A 81 25.43 15.78 19.81
C GLY A 81 26.02 14.42 19.41
N THR A 82 25.34 13.67 18.54
CA THR A 82 25.82 12.40 17.98
C THR A 82 25.88 12.46 16.46
N CYS A 83 26.38 13.56 15.89
CA CYS A 83 26.65 13.62 14.46
C CYS A 83 27.90 12.78 14.16
N LEU A 84 27.77 11.71 13.37
CA LEU A 84 28.94 11.05 12.79
C LEU A 84 29.76 12.03 11.95
N ASP A 85 31.08 11.93 12.03
CA ASP A 85 31.98 12.63 11.12
C ASP A 85 31.92 12.02 9.70
N ASP A 86 32.14 12.85 8.68
CA ASP A 86 32.11 12.44 7.27
C ASP A 86 33.14 11.35 6.96
N GLN A 87 34.30 11.37 7.61
CA GLN A 87 35.32 10.34 7.41
C GLN A 87 34.81 8.98 7.86
N THR A 88 34.17 8.91 9.04
CA THR A 88 33.61 7.65 9.55
C THR A 88 32.43 7.19 8.68
N TRP A 89 31.66 8.12 8.13
CA TRP A 89 30.57 7.82 7.21
C TRP A 89 31.08 7.14 5.93
N MET A 90 32.16 7.68 5.34
CA MET A 90 32.81 7.13 4.15
C MET A 90 33.47 5.78 4.43
N ASP A 91 34.19 5.66 5.55
CA ASP A 91 34.87 4.41 5.95
C ASP A 91 33.87 3.25 6.12
N MET A 92 32.66 3.54 6.60
CA MET A 92 31.57 2.57 6.75
C MET A 92 30.76 2.33 5.47
N ASN A 93 31.08 3.04 4.38
CA ASN A 93 30.37 2.95 3.09
C ASN A 93 28.84 3.09 3.25
N LYS A 94 28.42 4.08 4.05
CA LYS A 94 27.03 4.23 4.49
C LYS A 94 26.06 4.59 3.37
N ASP A 95 26.51 5.15 2.26
CA ASP A 95 25.66 5.42 1.09
C ASP A 95 25.12 4.12 0.46
N GLN A 96 25.97 3.09 0.41
CA GLN A 96 25.57 1.77 -0.04
C GLN A 96 24.61 1.11 0.96
N LEU A 97 24.93 1.20 2.26
CA LEU A 97 24.07 0.68 3.33
C LEU A 97 22.69 1.36 3.31
N TYR A 98 22.66 2.69 3.17
CA TYR A 98 21.46 3.50 3.04
C TYR A 98 20.64 3.03 1.84
N THR A 99 21.28 2.75 0.69
CA THR A 99 20.58 2.29 -0.53
C THR A 99 19.85 0.97 -0.33
N VAL A 100 20.44 0.06 0.46
CA VAL A 100 19.88 -1.27 0.78
C VAL A 100 18.76 -1.18 1.82
N ILE A 101 18.90 -0.30 2.82
CA ILE A 101 17.94 -0.18 3.92
C ILE A 101 16.78 0.76 3.57
N ALA A 102 17.02 1.79 2.76
CA ALA A 102 16.03 2.80 2.43
C ALA A 102 14.86 2.22 1.63
N ARG A 103 13.73 2.05 2.33
CA ARG A 103 12.44 1.66 1.75
C ARG A 103 11.38 2.75 1.87
N THR A 104 11.78 3.92 2.35
CA THR A 104 10.92 5.10 2.48
C THR A 104 10.73 5.76 1.11
N PHE A 105 9.46 6.06 0.77
CA PHE A 105 9.09 6.73 -0.48
C PHE A 105 8.98 8.25 -0.34
N THR A 106 8.98 8.77 0.89
CA THR A 106 8.78 10.19 1.20
C THR A 106 10.10 10.86 1.58
N SER A 107 10.29 12.12 1.17
CA SER A 107 11.45 12.94 1.55
C SER A 107 11.67 13.06 3.07
N PRO A 108 10.64 13.30 3.91
CA PRO A 108 10.84 13.29 5.38
C PRO A 108 11.25 11.92 5.92
N GLY A 109 10.75 10.82 5.33
CA GLY A 109 11.16 9.47 5.72
C GLY A 109 12.60 9.14 5.31
N GLN A 110 13.06 9.69 4.20
CA GLN A 110 14.46 9.59 3.75
C GLN A 110 15.39 10.38 4.68
N SER A 111 15.01 11.60 5.05
CA SER A 111 15.72 12.44 6.01
C SER A 111 15.80 11.80 7.40
N MET A 112 14.70 11.23 7.89
CA MET A 112 14.69 10.52 9.18
C MET A 112 15.60 9.30 9.17
N LEU A 113 15.60 8.52 8.08
CA LEU A 113 16.52 7.38 7.96
C LEU A 113 17.98 7.85 7.89
N TYR A 114 18.24 8.96 7.21
CA TYR A 114 19.56 9.57 7.14
C TYR A 114 20.03 10.00 8.53
N LYS A 115 19.14 10.65 9.29
CA LYS A 115 19.35 11.02 10.70
C LYS A 115 19.59 9.81 11.62
N ILE A 116 18.94 8.67 11.38
CA ILE A 116 19.16 7.46 12.18
C ILE A 116 20.54 6.85 11.90
N LEU A 117 21.03 6.97 10.67
CA LEU A 117 22.36 6.47 10.29
C LEU A 117 23.48 7.42 10.71
N ARG A 118 23.22 8.72 10.83
CA ARG A 118 24.17 9.78 11.14
C ARG A 118 24.28 9.99 12.65
#